data_AF-A0A916LUG2-F1
#
_entry.id   AF-A0A916LUG2-F1
#
_cell.length_a   1.000
_cell.length_b   1.000
_cell.length_c   1.000
_cell.angle_alpha   90.00
_cell.angle_beta   90.00
_cell.angle_gamma   90.00
#
_symmetry.space_group_name_H-M   'P 1'
#
loop_
_entity.id
_entity.type
_entity.pdbx_description
1 polymer ?
#
loop_
_entity_poly.entity_id
_entity_poly.type
_entity_poly.pdbx_seq_one_letter_code
_entity_poly.pdbx_strand_id
1 'polypeptide(L)'
;MFNIGMPELILIFVVALLIFGPTKLPELARSLGRGLAEFRRASSDLRSQILDPPPAPRAPEPAPAALPAAAPAAEPAKPAAPEGTQPVATAPAKPGEASTPAADSGQTSVG
;
A
#
# COMPACT_ATOMS: atom_id res chain seq x y z
N MET A 1 -22.86 -28.98 14.51
CA MET A 1 -24.12 -28.22 14.65
C MET A 1 -23.90 -27.05 15.60
N PHE A 2 -23.44 -25.93 15.06
CA PHE A 2 -23.45 -24.60 15.70
C PHE A 2 -23.24 -23.61 14.55
N ASN A 3 -24.34 -23.20 13.93
CA ASN A 3 -24.31 -22.15 12.92
C ASN A 3 -24.25 -20.81 13.66
N ILE A 4 -23.14 -20.52 14.34
CA ILE A 4 -22.91 -19.19 14.93
C ILE A 4 -22.68 -18.26 13.75
N GLY A 5 -23.75 -17.59 13.33
CA GLY A 5 -23.67 -16.53 12.36
C GLY A 5 -23.23 -15.24 13.00
N MET A 6 -22.99 -14.25 12.15
CA MET A 6 -22.84 -12.86 12.57
C MET A 6 -24.00 -12.37 13.48
N PRO A 7 -25.28 -12.75 13.26
CA PRO A 7 -26.39 -12.32 14.11
C PRO A 7 -26.28 -12.80 15.56
N GLU A 8 -25.98 -14.08 15.79
CA GLU A 8 -25.78 -14.62 17.15
C GLU A 8 -24.62 -13.94 17.88
N LEU A 9 -23.51 -13.68 17.19
CA LEU A 9 -22.37 -12.96 17.78
C LEU A 9 -22.80 -11.56 18.23
N ILE A 10 -23.51 -10.81 17.38
CA ILE A 10 -24.01 -9.47 17.71
C ILE A 10 -24.93 -9.51 18.93
N LEU A 11 -25.84 -10.49 19.02
CA LEU A 11 -26.73 -10.63 20.17
C LEU A 11 -25.94 -10.85 21.48
N ILE A 12 -24.96 -11.75 21.46
CA ILE A 12 -24.09 -12.00 22.61
C ILE A 12 -23.30 -10.73 22.96
N PHE A 13 -22.81 -10.02 21.94
CA PHE A 13 -22.07 -8.78 22.13
C PHE A 13 -22.94 -7.70 22.79
N VAL A 14 -24.20 -7.53 22.37
CA VAL A 14 -25.13 -6.57 23.00
C VAL A 14 -25.37 -6.92 24.47
N VAL A 15 -25.55 -8.20 24.81
CA VAL A 15 -25.69 -8.63 26.22
C VAL A 15 -24.41 -8.33 27.02
N ALA A 16 -23.24 -8.63 26.46
CA ALA A 16 -21.96 -8.30 27.07
C ALA A 16 -21.78 -6.78 27.25
N LEU A 17 -22.23 -5.98 26.28
CA LEU A 17 -22.22 -4.52 26.32
C LEU A 17 -23.19 -3.95 27.37
N LEU A 18 -24.29 -4.62 27.66
CA LEU A 18 -25.18 -4.22 28.74
C LEU A 18 -24.54 -4.44 30.11
N ILE A 19 -23.81 -5.54 30.29
CA ILE A 19 -23.15 -5.89 31.55
C ILE A 19 -21.89 -5.04 31.77
N PHE A 20 -21.01 -4.96 30.77
CA PHE A 20 -19.73 -4.27 30.88
C PHE A 20 -19.78 -2.82 30.41
N GLY A 21 -20.67 -2.48 29.48
CA GLY A 21 -20.78 -1.15 28.87
C GLY A 21 -20.04 -1.01 27.52
N PRO A 22 -20.58 -0.20 26.58
CA PRO A 22 -19.94 0.08 25.27
C PRO A 22 -18.59 0.78 25.38
N THR A 23 -18.33 1.46 26.49
CA THR A 23 -17.05 2.15 26.74
C THR A 23 -15.98 1.20 27.29
N LYS A 24 -16.37 0.15 28.04
CA LYS A 24 -15.40 -0.72 28.72
C LYS A 24 -14.75 -1.76 27.81
N LEU A 25 -15.50 -2.33 26.86
CA LEU A 25 -14.90 -3.24 25.87
C LEU A 25 -13.74 -2.62 25.07
N PRO A 26 -13.88 -1.43 24.44
CA PRO A 26 -12.78 -0.82 23.70
C PRO A 26 -11.64 -0.34 24.61
N GLU A 27 -11.94 0.02 25.85
CA GLU A 27 -10.93 0.37 26.86
C GLU A 27 -10.08 -0.85 27.23
N LEU A 28 -10.71 -2.00 27.52
CA LEU A 28 -10.04 -3.28 27.77
C LEU A 28 -9.28 -3.80 26.55
N ALA A 29 -9.87 -3.69 25.36
CA ALA A 29 -9.21 -4.09 24.12
C ALA A 29 -7.97 -3.23 23.84
N ARG A 30 -8.00 -1.93 24.14
CA ARG A 30 -6.82 -1.05 24.00
C ARG A 30 -5.71 -1.40 24.99
N SER A 31 -6.05 -1.66 26.25
CA SER A 31 -5.03 -2.03 27.26
C SER A 31 -4.41 -3.38 26.95
N LEU A 32 -5.22 -4.41 26.67
CA LEU A 32 -4.77 -5.73 26.24
C LEU A 32 -4.00 -5.67 24.92
N GLY A 33 -4.47 -4.86 23.97
CA GLY A 33 -3.84 -4.69 22.67
C GLY A 33 -2.44 -4.10 22.75
N ARG A 34 -2.22 -3.10 23.61
CA ARG A 34 -0.87 -2.55 23.86
C ARG A 34 0.05 -3.60 24.47
N GLY A 35 -0.40 -4.32 25.51
CA GLY A 35 0.39 -5.38 26.14
C GLY A 35 0.71 -6.51 25.15
N LEU A 36 -0.24 -6.90 24.32
CA LEU A 36 -0.04 -7.94 23.30
C LEU A 36 0.91 -7.48 22.18
N ALA A 37 0.86 -6.20 21.81
CA ALA A 37 1.76 -5.62 20.81
C ALA A 37 3.21 -5.58 21.32
N GLU A 38 3.42 -5.13 22.56
CA GLU A 38 4.73 -5.15 23.22
C GLU A 38 5.25 -6.58 23.37
N PHE A 39 4.39 -7.51 23.79
CA PHE A 39 4.72 -8.93 23.87
C PHE A 39 5.11 -9.51 22.50
N ARG A 40 4.36 -9.17 21.43
CA ARG A 40 4.69 -9.57 20.05
C ARG A 40 6.06 -9.06 19.64
N ARG A 41 6.37 -7.79 19.95
CA ARG A 41 7.64 -7.16 19.61
C ARG A 41 8.80 -7.82 20.34
N ALA A 42 8.71 -7.96 21.66
CA ALA A 42 9.71 -8.66 22.46
C ALA A 42 9.89 -10.11 21.96
N SER A 43 8.79 -10.83 21.69
CA SER A 43 8.84 -12.19 21.13
C SER A 43 9.51 -12.23 19.75
N SER A 44 9.30 -11.23 18.91
CA SER A 44 9.94 -11.13 17.60
C SER A 44 11.43 -10.91 17.73
N ASP A 45 11.85 -9.99 18.60
CA ASP A 45 13.26 -9.67 18.82
C ASP A 45 14.02 -10.89 19.37
N LEU A 46 13.40 -11.64 20.30
CA LEU A 46 13.98 -12.89 20.79
C LEU A 46 14.08 -13.95 19.70
N ARG A 47 13.04 -14.10 18.85
CA ARG A 47 13.11 -15.01 17.71
C ARG A 47 14.23 -14.61 16.75
N SER A 48 14.36 -13.34 16.41
CA SER A 48 15.42 -12.86 15.51
C SER A 48 16.81 -13.13 16.08
N GLN A 49 17.03 -12.95 17.38
CA GLN A 49 18.35 -13.24 17.98
C GLN A 49 18.70 -14.74 18.05
N ILE A 50 17.69 -15.62 18.03
CA ILE A 50 17.89 -17.07 18.12
C ILE A 50 17.91 -17.73 16.74
N LEU A 51 17.14 -17.22 15.78
CA LEU A 51 16.98 -17.79 14.44
C LEU A 51 17.85 -17.14 13.36
N ASP A 52 18.31 -15.90 13.52
CA ASP A 52 19.25 -15.31 12.56
C ASP A 52 20.70 -15.58 13.01
N PRO A 53 21.45 -16.44 12.28
CA PRO A 53 22.89 -16.52 12.50
C PRO A 53 23.53 -15.17 12.17
N PRO A 54 24.60 -14.76 12.87
CA PRO A 54 25.32 -13.54 12.53
C PRO A 54 25.71 -13.59 11.05
N PRO A 55 25.58 -12.46 10.30
CA PRO A 55 25.86 -12.45 8.88
C PRO A 55 27.26 -13.01 8.68
N ALA A 56 27.35 -14.12 7.93
CA ALA A 56 28.62 -14.74 7.62
C ALA A 56 29.55 -13.66 7.06
N PRO A 57 30.83 -13.60 7.48
CA PRO A 57 31.78 -12.64 6.95
C PRO A 57 31.69 -12.69 5.43
N ARG A 58 31.35 -11.56 4.80
CA ARG A 58 31.30 -11.46 3.34
C ARG A 58 32.65 -11.93 2.84
N ALA A 59 32.68 -13.12 2.22
CA ALA A 59 33.84 -13.56 1.48
C ALA A 59 34.15 -12.44 0.47
N PRO A 60 35.44 -12.07 0.30
CA PRO A 60 35.82 -10.92 -0.50
C PRO A 60 35.14 -10.99 -1.86
N GLU A 61 34.33 -9.98 -2.13
CA GLU A 61 33.76 -9.72 -3.45
C GLU A 61 34.93 -9.69 -4.44
N PRO A 62 34.90 -10.47 -5.53
CA PRO A 62 35.97 -10.42 -6.52
C PRO A 62 36.01 -9.00 -7.06
N ALA A 63 37.10 -8.29 -6.74
CA ALA A 63 37.37 -6.95 -7.24
C ALA A 63 37.13 -6.94 -8.76
N PRO A 64 36.32 -6.00 -9.29
CA PRO A 64 36.21 -5.82 -10.72
C PRO A 64 37.62 -5.59 -11.25
N ALA A 65 38.15 -6.57 -11.98
CA ALA A 65 39.36 -6.38 -12.75
C ALA A 65 39.10 -5.18 -13.65
N ALA A 66 39.84 -4.11 -13.38
CA ALA A 66 39.88 -2.93 -14.21
C ALA A 66 40.10 -3.36 -15.66
N LEU A 67 39.10 -3.10 -16.52
CA LEU A 67 39.33 -2.92 -17.94
C LEU A 67 39.48 -1.41 -18.16
N PRO A 68 40.71 -0.91 -18.33
CA PRO A 68 40.91 0.48 -18.72
C PRO A 68 40.58 0.66 -20.19
N ALA A 69 39.93 1.79 -20.45
CA ALA A 69 40.03 2.60 -21.67
C ALA A 69 39.60 1.95 -23.01
N ALA A 70 38.38 2.25 -23.43
CA ALA A 70 38.12 2.80 -24.76
C ALA A 70 36.70 3.37 -24.86
N ALA A 71 36.56 4.67 -24.60
CA ALA A 71 35.57 5.51 -25.26
C ALA A 71 36.38 6.50 -26.12
N PRO A 72 35.88 7.08 -27.25
CA PRO A 72 34.48 7.21 -27.63
C PRO A 72 34.19 7.11 -29.17
N ALA A 73 32.92 7.37 -29.52
CA ALA A 73 32.42 7.88 -30.81
C ALA A 73 32.22 6.89 -31.98
N ALA A 74 30.96 6.49 -32.21
CA ALA A 74 30.18 6.87 -33.41
C ALA A 74 28.82 6.15 -33.44
N GLU A 75 27.76 6.87 -33.09
CA GLU A 75 26.42 6.73 -33.67
C GLU A 75 26.52 7.15 -35.17
N PRO A 76 25.70 6.72 -36.18
CA PRO A 76 24.39 6.04 -36.14
C PRO A 76 24.21 4.88 -37.16
N ALA A 77 23.21 4.01 -36.96
CA ALA A 77 22.37 3.46 -38.04
C ALA A 77 21.26 2.55 -37.48
N LYS A 78 20.04 3.09 -37.42
CA LYS A 78 18.79 2.31 -37.38
C LYS A 78 18.61 1.67 -38.78
N PRO A 79 18.04 0.46 -38.91
CA PRO A 79 16.58 0.34 -38.82
C PRO A 79 16.12 -0.87 -37.99
N ALA A 80 15.15 -0.59 -37.12
CA ALA A 80 14.37 -1.59 -36.41
C ALA A 80 13.32 -2.17 -37.35
N ALA A 81 13.29 -3.50 -37.46
CA ALA A 81 12.09 -4.32 -37.67
C ALA A 81 12.45 -5.73 -37.16
N PRO A 82 11.59 -6.32 -36.32
CA PRO A 82 10.54 -7.14 -36.92
C PRO A 82 9.15 -6.80 -36.39
N GLU A 83 8.24 -6.81 -37.36
CA GLU A 83 6.95 -7.47 -37.33
C GLU A 83 6.05 -7.31 -36.09
N GLY A 84 4.85 -6.77 -36.38
CA GLY A 84 3.66 -7.48 -35.95
C GLY A 84 2.82 -6.81 -34.87
N THR A 85 2.78 -5.49 -34.79
CA THR A 85 1.60 -4.83 -34.23
C THR A 85 0.61 -4.56 -35.36
N GLN A 86 -0.40 -5.41 -35.45
CA GLN A 86 -1.65 -5.15 -36.17
C GLN A 86 -2.72 -4.70 -35.16
N PRO A 87 -3.73 -3.93 -35.60
CA PRO A 87 -3.86 -2.54 -35.17
C PRO A 87 -5.26 -2.19 -34.63
N VAL A 88 -5.41 -0.93 -34.19
CA VAL A 88 -6.61 -0.06 -34.43
C VAL A 88 -7.92 -0.50 -33.73
N ALA A 89 -8.73 0.37 -33.14
CA ALA A 89 -8.73 1.81 -32.97
C ALA A 89 -9.78 2.16 -31.92
N THR A 90 -9.55 3.20 -31.14
CA THR A 90 -10.51 4.31 -31.07
C THR A 90 -9.74 5.58 -30.68
N ALA A 91 -9.53 6.43 -31.67
CA ALA A 91 -9.32 7.87 -31.53
C ALA A 91 -10.32 8.52 -32.50
N PRO A 92 -10.66 9.81 -32.41
CA PRO A 92 -10.10 10.89 -31.59
C PRO A 92 -11.23 11.69 -30.86
N ALA A 93 -10.96 12.64 -29.96
CA ALA A 93 -10.71 14.02 -30.33
C ALA A 93 -10.21 14.83 -29.13
N LYS A 94 -9.05 15.45 -29.33
CA LYS A 94 -8.49 16.61 -28.62
C LYS A 94 -9.18 17.89 -29.13
N PRO A 95 -8.82 19.12 -28.67
CA PRO A 95 -8.30 19.55 -27.36
C PRO A 95 -8.97 20.84 -26.84
N GLY A 96 -8.71 21.16 -25.56
CA GLY A 96 -8.44 22.52 -25.10
C GLY A 96 -9.55 23.56 -25.16
N GLU A 97 -9.96 24.08 -24.01
CA GLU A 97 -9.86 25.52 -23.75
C GLU A 97 -10.10 25.78 -22.27
N ALA A 98 -9.14 26.47 -21.66
CA ALA A 98 -9.35 27.19 -20.43
C ALA A 98 -10.31 28.35 -20.72
N SER A 99 -11.27 28.60 -19.83
CA SER A 99 -11.58 29.92 -19.29
C SER A 99 -12.84 29.87 -18.42
N THR A 100 -12.66 30.30 -17.18
CA THR A 100 -13.71 30.86 -16.30
C THR A 100 -14.49 31.94 -17.07
N PRO A 101 -15.81 32.05 -16.85
CA PRO A 101 -16.30 33.25 -16.14
C PRO A 101 -17.38 32.88 -15.12
N ALA A 102 -17.27 33.42 -13.91
CA ALA A 102 -18.06 34.57 -13.46
C ALA A 102 -19.51 34.18 -13.15
N ALA A 103 -19.75 34.05 -11.85
CA ALA A 103 -21.05 34.17 -11.25
C ALA A 103 -21.66 35.53 -11.61
N ASP A 104 -22.89 35.52 -12.10
CA ASP A 104 -23.84 36.61 -11.90
C ASP A 104 -25.29 36.20 -12.25
N SER A 105 -26.21 36.71 -11.43
CA SER A 105 -27.63 36.97 -11.71
C SER A 105 -28.71 35.87 -11.65
N GLY A 106 -29.71 36.13 -10.77
CA GLY A 106 -31.11 35.70 -10.95
C GLY A 106 -31.77 35.10 -9.70
N GLN A 107 -32.04 35.87 -8.64
CA GLN A 107 -33.32 36.56 -8.40
C GLN A 107 -34.55 35.63 -8.18
N THR A 108 -34.96 35.44 -6.92
CA THR A 108 -36.36 35.25 -6.42
C THR A 108 -36.26 35.16 -4.87
N SER A 109 -37.09 35.73 -4.01
CA SER A 109 -38.36 36.44 -4.12
C SER A 109 -38.52 37.29 -2.86
N VAL A 110 -39.11 38.46 -3.03
CA VAL A 110 -39.65 39.35 -1.99
C VAL A 110 -40.90 38.70 -1.38
N GLY A 111 -41.15 38.91 -0.09
CA GLY A 111 -42.36 38.49 0.64
C GLY A 111 -42.17 38.53 2.14
#